data_AF-A0A1H2PRZ7-F1
#
_entry.id   AF-A0A1H2PRZ7-F1
#
_cell.length_a   1.000
_cell.length_b   1.000
_cell.length_c   1.000
_cell.angle_alpha   90.00
_cell.angle_beta   90.00
_cell.angle_gamma   90.00
#
_symmetry.space_group_name_H-M   'P 1'
#
loop_
_entity.id
_entity.type
_entity.pdbx_description
1 polymer ?
#
loop_
_entity_poly.entity_id
_entity_poly.type
_entity_poly.pdbx_seq_one_letter_code
_entity_poly.pdbx_strand_id
1 'polypeptide(L)'
;MPDRVSEPPTRATSPHAGSACPGLLRVVPAADGGLCRIRLPGGALRADQARAVADAAEAFGNGIIETTCRSNLQLRGVNDAAALLARLLAVGLGPRFAGADDARNVMISPAAGRDPAQLADVRDSADALLDGWQRDVRLHRLSPKFSLLLDGGEALAAPDHPHDVWLAALPWPADPTDGPWFAIGLAGCPPIAGRHSPVVDTDGEARDATGHIRDRSHGSVRTSPPYDGSRVLGAVGQRRLPRFVLSLLHAFLTCADAHAREGRPLTRMHALLADDPAAADALIAAASAASGVTLRNDPALSAWQRHAPSRALHAGIRMQRQTGLAMVAVKPRLGRLAPADLRALAALCDHAVTGTGTSAAATRCSGTDHAASRAASDARHGAVASDAARLRITPWHGVMLVDVPAAAAIAVQGKLARLGMAVATADPYSRLGCCAGAPACARSLADVRADAARVARIMPSLPAGADVHLSGCDRQCAAGSPPAILLLARAAGRYTVVARETGSGGTLHTEELALDRLLERLAPIDHRAPTPTDLHEPNA
;
A
#
# COMPACT_ATOMS: atom_id res chain seq x y z
N MET A 1 -20.63 29.09 -36.59
CA MET A 1 -21.23 28.22 -35.56
C MET A 1 -20.25 28.18 -34.39
N PRO A 2 -20.66 28.57 -33.17
CA PRO A 2 -19.71 28.70 -32.07
C PRO A 2 -19.33 27.33 -31.48
N ASP A 3 -18.09 27.30 -30.98
CA ASP A 3 -17.42 26.19 -30.29
C ASP A 3 -18.29 25.55 -29.20
N ARG A 4 -18.49 24.23 -29.29
CA ARG A 4 -18.95 23.43 -28.15
C ARG A 4 -17.78 23.18 -27.22
N VAL A 5 -17.68 24.02 -26.19
CA VAL A 5 -16.96 23.73 -24.96
C VAL A 5 -17.44 22.37 -24.44
N SER A 6 -16.53 21.41 -24.33
CA SER A 6 -16.79 20.09 -23.78
C SER A 6 -17.36 20.22 -22.36
N GLU A 7 -18.59 19.74 -22.16
CA GLU A 7 -19.22 19.66 -20.85
C GLU A 7 -18.35 18.89 -19.84
N PRO A 8 -18.29 19.31 -18.56
CA PRO A 8 -17.66 18.52 -17.52
C PRO A 8 -18.38 17.17 -17.41
N PRO A 9 -17.67 16.06 -17.11
CA PRO A 9 -18.29 14.74 -17.05
C PRO A 9 -19.46 14.76 -16.05
N THR A 10 -20.67 14.55 -16.55
CA THR A 10 -21.88 14.30 -15.76
C THR A 10 -21.58 13.23 -14.71
N ARG A 11 -21.92 13.50 -13.44
CA ARG A 11 -21.72 12.61 -12.28
C ARG A 11 -22.17 11.17 -12.61
N ALA A 12 -21.23 10.33 -13.06
CA ALA A 12 -21.45 8.90 -13.12
C ALA A 12 -21.50 8.38 -11.68
N THR A 13 -22.68 7.96 -11.24
CA THR A 13 -22.88 7.33 -9.94
C THR A 13 -22.07 6.04 -9.88
N SER A 14 -21.17 5.92 -8.91
CA SER A 14 -20.45 4.66 -8.67
C SER A 14 -21.45 3.53 -8.38
N PRO A 15 -21.24 2.30 -8.89
CA PRO A 15 -22.08 1.14 -8.60
C PRO A 15 -22.12 0.79 -7.10
N HIS A 16 -21.21 1.38 -6.31
CA HIS A 16 -21.11 1.23 -4.87
C HIS A 16 -21.58 2.48 -4.11
N ALA A 17 -22.64 3.15 -4.55
CA ALA A 17 -23.13 4.38 -3.92
C ALA A 17 -23.41 4.24 -2.40
N GLY A 18 -23.72 3.03 -1.91
CA GLY A 18 -23.89 2.70 -0.48
C GLY A 18 -22.62 2.24 0.25
N SER A 19 -21.45 2.20 -0.40
CA SER A 19 -20.20 1.75 0.21
C SER A 19 -19.61 2.79 1.14
N ALA A 20 -19.24 2.36 2.35
CA ALA A 20 -18.51 3.17 3.32
C ALA A 20 -17.02 3.41 2.94
N CYS A 21 -16.55 2.93 1.78
CA CYS A 21 -15.17 3.13 1.35
C CYS A 21 -15.00 4.51 0.69
N PRO A 22 -14.08 5.36 1.19
CA PRO A 22 -13.79 6.64 0.56
C PRO A 22 -13.10 6.46 -0.78
N GLY A 23 -13.49 7.32 -1.72
CA GLY A 23 -12.85 7.55 -3.01
C GLY A 23 -12.61 9.04 -3.21
N LEU A 24 -12.27 9.44 -4.43
CA LEU A 24 -12.16 10.86 -4.78
C LEU A 24 -13.55 11.44 -5.10
N LEU A 25 -14.35 10.69 -5.84
CA LEU A 25 -15.72 11.06 -6.22
C LEU A 25 -16.72 10.78 -5.10
N ARG A 26 -16.29 10.06 -4.05
CA ARG A 26 -17.09 9.69 -2.88
C ARG A 26 -16.37 10.06 -1.58
N VAL A 27 -16.61 11.28 -1.11
CA VAL A 27 -16.19 11.74 0.23
C VAL A 27 -17.14 11.13 1.26
N VAL A 28 -16.60 10.38 2.22
CA VAL A 28 -17.42 9.72 3.26
C VAL A 28 -17.36 10.50 4.57
N PRO A 29 -18.41 10.51 5.39
CA PRO A 29 -18.36 11.14 6.70
C PRO A 29 -17.30 10.50 7.61
N ALA A 30 -16.52 11.33 8.31
CA ALA A 30 -15.70 10.92 9.44
C ALA A 30 -15.90 11.90 10.62
N ALA A 31 -15.39 11.55 11.79
CA ALA A 31 -15.66 12.26 13.05
C ALA A 31 -15.09 13.70 13.07
N ASP A 32 -14.06 13.95 12.28
CA ASP A 32 -13.35 15.22 12.11
C ASP A 32 -13.73 15.94 10.80
N GLY A 33 -14.79 15.50 10.11
CA GLY A 33 -15.27 16.00 8.81
C GLY A 33 -15.10 14.98 7.68
N GLY A 34 -15.42 15.36 6.44
CA GLY A 34 -15.39 14.43 5.31
C GLY A 34 -14.00 13.81 5.06
N LEU A 35 -13.98 12.57 4.60
CA LEU A 35 -12.78 11.81 4.28
C LEU A 35 -12.71 11.55 2.77
N CYS A 36 -11.72 12.15 2.12
CA CYS A 36 -11.48 12.02 0.69
C CYS A 36 -10.19 11.22 0.44
N ARG A 37 -10.22 10.29 -0.52
CA ARG A 37 -9.03 9.51 -0.89
C ARG A 37 -8.60 9.81 -2.33
N ILE A 38 -7.36 10.23 -2.47
CA ILE A 38 -6.74 10.51 -3.77
C ILE A 38 -5.97 9.28 -4.20
N ARG A 39 -6.32 8.74 -5.36
CA ARG A 39 -5.61 7.60 -5.95
C ARG A 39 -4.43 8.08 -6.77
N LEU A 40 -3.29 7.43 -6.58
CA LEU A 40 -2.04 7.71 -7.24
C LEU A 40 -1.59 6.44 -7.97
N PRO A 41 -1.70 6.37 -9.30
CA PRO A 41 -1.22 5.22 -10.08
C PRO A 41 0.22 4.86 -9.73
N GLY A 42 0.45 3.67 -9.19
CA GLY A 42 1.77 3.21 -8.72
C GLY A 42 2.39 4.08 -7.62
N GLY A 43 1.59 4.87 -6.90
CA GLY A 43 2.06 5.83 -5.90
C GLY A 43 2.74 7.08 -6.46
N ALA A 44 2.66 7.31 -7.77
CA ALA A 44 3.31 8.42 -8.46
C ALA A 44 2.58 9.74 -8.20
N LEU A 45 3.33 10.80 -7.89
CA LEU A 45 2.81 12.15 -7.71
C LEU A 45 3.76 13.17 -8.34
N ARG A 46 3.20 14.07 -9.16
CA ARG A 46 3.95 15.21 -9.72
C ARG A 46 4.03 16.38 -8.74
N ALA A 47 4.99 17.29 -8.93
CA ALA A 47 5.16 18.46 -8.08
C ALA A 47 3.95 19.42 -8.11
N ASP A 48 3.36 19.65 -9.29
CA ASP A 48 2.16 20.48 -9.45
C ASP A 48 0.93 19.83 -8.79
N GLN A 49 0.77 18.50 -8.92
CA GLN A 49 -0.25 17.73 -8.21
C GLN A 49 -0.06 17.84 -6.69
N ALA A 50 1.16 17.67 -6.18
CA ALA A 50 1.48 17.78 -4.77
C ALA A 50 1.08 19.16 -4.20
N ARG A 51 1.36 20.25 -4.93
CA ARG A 51 0.90 21.60 -4.57
C ARG A 51 -0.61 21.72 -4.54
N ALA A 52 -1.30 21.22 -5.56
CA ALA A 52 -2.76 21.26 -5.62
C ALA A 52 -3.42 20.46 -4.49
N VAL A 53 -2.83 19.33 -4.07
CA VAL A 53 -3.27 18.57 -2.89
C VAL A 53 -3.07 19.38 -1.62
N ALA A 54 -1.91 20.05 -1.45
CA ALA A 54 -1.65 20.91 -0.30
C ALA A 54 -2.66 22.06 -0.22
N ASP A 55 -2.91 22.75 -1.33
CA ASP A 55 -3.88 23.84 -1.41
C ASP A 55 -5.31 23.36 -1.11
N ALA A 56 -5.71 22.21 -1.67
CA ALA A 56 -7.03 21.65 -1.42
C ALA A 56 -7.23 21.21 0.04
N ALA A 57 -6.18 20.68 0.67
CA ALA A 57 -6.21 20.28 2.08
C ALA A 57 -6.38 21.47 3.03
N GLU A 58 -5.77 22.61 2.71
CA GLU A 58 -5.93 23.86 3.48
C GLU A 58 -7.29 24.53 3.23
N ALA A 59 -7.70 24.63 1.95
CA ALA A 59 -8.89 25.38 1.58
C ALA A 59 -10.20 24.66 1.94
N PHE A 60 -10.23 23.33 1.80
CA PHE A 60 -11.47 22.56 1.88
C PHE A 60 -11.41 21.44 2.93
N GLY A 61 -10.32 21.33 3.68
CA GLY A 61 -10.09 20.29 4.69
C GLY A 61 -9.66 20.88 6.03
N ASN A 62 -9.12 20.03 6.91
CA ASN A 62 -8.53 20.46 8.19
C ASN A 62 -6.99 20.58 8.13
N GLY A 63 -6.39 20.64 6.94
CA GLY A 63 -4.94 20.71 6.75
C GLY A 63 -4.20 19.41 7.09
N ILE A 64 -4.89 18.27 7.26
CA ILE A 64 -4.23 16.98 7.48
C ILE A 64 -4.23 16.15 6.19
N ILE A 65 -3.02 15.78 5.74
CA ILE A 65 -2.79 14.87 4.62
C ILE A 65 -2.18 13.58 5.18
N GLU A 66 -2.78 12.42 4.87
CA GLU A 66 -2.29 11.12 5.32
C GLU A 66 -1.81 10.28 4.13
N THR A 67 -0.59 9.76 4.22
CA THR A 67 -0.12 8.66 3.36
C THR A 67 -0.76 7.35 3.79
N THR A 68 -1.02 6.45 2.85
CA THR A 68 -1.76 5.20 3.11
C THR A 68 -0.97 3.95 2.73
N CYS A 69 -1.35 2.80 3.30
CA CYS A 69 -0.70 1.52 3.04
C CYS A 69 -0.84 0.99 1.61
N ARG A 70 -1.60 1.69 0.76
CA ARG A 70 -1.79 1.38 -0.66
C ARG A 70 -1.20 2.45 -1.59
N SER A 71 -0.18 3.16 -1.11
CA SER A 71 0.54 4.19 -1.86
C SER A 71 -0.36 5.33 -2.38
N ASN A 72 -1.41 5.67 -1.63
CA ASN A 72 -2.35 6.75 -1.94
C ASN A 72 -2.29 7.86 -0.88
N LEU A 73 -2.92 9.00 -1.17
CA LEU A 73 -3.11 10.09 -0.20
C LEU A 73 -4.56 10.15 0.28
N GLN A 74 -4.75 10.69 1.48
CA GLN A 74 -6.05 10.88 2.11
C GLN A 74 -6.12 12.28 2.71
N LEU A 75 -7.18 13.01 2.37
CA LEU A 75 -7.51 14.32 2.92
C LEU A 75 -8.61 14.17 3.97
N ARG A 76 -8.44 14.84 5.10
CA ARG A 76 -9.36 14.78 6.24
C ARG A 76 -10.04 16.12 6.46
N GLY A 77 -11.16 16.07 7.18
CA GLY A 77 -11.92 17.26 7.56
C GLY A 77 -12.55 18.00 6.39
N VAL A 78 -12.88 17.27 5.31
CA VAL A 78 -13.43 17.85 4.11
C VAL A 78 -14.79 18.50 4.40
N ASN A 79 -14.90 19.79 4.16
CA ASN A 79 -16.12 20.60 4.40
C ASN A 79 -16.83 20.97 3.10
N ASP A 80 -16.11 21.10 1.99
CA ASP A 80 -16.64 21.32 0.64
C ASP A 80 -16.07 20.27 -0.33
N ALA A 81 -16.81 19.17 -0.47
CA ALA A 81 -16.42 18.07 -1.36
C ALA A 81 -16.43 18.48 -2.85
N ALA A 82 -17.30 19.40 -3.26
CA ALA A 82 -17.45 19.76 -4.66
C ALA A 82 -16.28 20.63 -5.14
N ALA A 83 -15.92 21.65 -4.36
CA ALA A 83 -14.78 22.51 -4.67
C ALA A 83 -13.45 21.75 -4.59
N LEU A 84 -13.29 20.89 -3.57
CA LEU A 84 -12.14 20.00 -3.45
C LEU A 84 -11.99 19.10 -4.68
N LEU A 85 -13.08 18.48 -5.12
CA LEU A 85 -13.07 17.61 -6.29
C LEU A 85 -12.67 18.37 -7.55
N ALA A 86 -13.26 19.55 -7.79
CA ALA A 86 -12.94 20.37 -8.95
C ALA A 86 -11.45 20.74 -9.00
N ARG A 87 -10.86 21.12 -7.85
CA ARG A 87 -9.42 21.46 -7.74
C ARG A 87 -8.51 20.28 -8.07
N LEU A 88 -8.82 19.10 -7.57
CA LEU A 88 -8.00 17.89 -7.77
C LEU A 88 -8.13 17.34 -9.20
N LEU A 89 -9.35 17.32 -9.75
CA LEU A 89 -9.56 16.91 -11.15
C LEU A 89 -8.85 17.83 -12.15
N ALA A 90 -8.76 19.14 -11.85
CA ALA A 90 -8.09 20.11 -12.72
C ALA A 90 -6.59 19.81 -12.95
N VAL A 91 -5.93 19.15 -11.99
CA VAL A 91 -4.52 18.70 -12.11
C VAL A 91 -4.39 17.22 -12.51
N GLY A 92 -5.51 16.60 -12.88
CA GLY A 92 -5.60 15.20 -13.31
C GLY A 92 -5.51 14.19 -12.16
N LEU A 93 -5.73 14.59 -10.91
CA LEU A 93 -5.91 13.64 -9.82
C LEU A 93 -7.36 13.12 -9.86
N GLY A 94 -7.58 12.00 -10.53
CA GLY A 94 -8.89 11.36 -10.70
C GLY A 94 -8.83 10.10 -11.57
N PRO A 95 -9.94 9.33 -11.67
CA PRO A 95 -9.98 8.21 -12.59
C PRO A 95 -9.90 8.69 -14.04
N ARG A 96 -9.25 7.91 -14.91
CA ARG A 96 -9.18 8.16 -16.36
C ARG A 96 -10.54 8.01 -17.03
N PHE A 97 -11.42 7.19 -16.45
CA PHE A 97 -12.74 6.88 -16.98
C PHE A 97 -13.83 7.14 -15.93
N ALA A 98 -14.99 7.62 -16.37
CA ALA A 98 -16.13 7.85 -15.49
C ALA A 98 -16.57 6.53 -14.81
N GLY A 99 -16.99 6.60 -13.55
CA GLY A 99 -17.42 5.42 -12.77
C GLY A 99 -16.28 4.57 -12.19
N ALA A 100 -15.05 4.72 -12.70
CA ALA A 100 -13.90 3.94 -12.26
C ALA A 100 -13.29 4.44 -10.92
N ASP A 101 -14.07 5.10 -10.05
CA ASP A 101 -13.53 5.64 -8.79
C ASP A 101 -13.08 4.56 -7.80
N ASP A 102 -13.70 3.39 -7.91
CA ASP A 102 -13.44 2.24 -7.05
C ASP A 102 -12.35 1.32 -7.58
N ALA A 103 -11.90 1.51 -8.83
CA ALA A 103 -10.74 0.81 -9.37
C ALA A 103 -9.51 1.16 -8.52
N ARG A 104 -8.97 0.17 -7.81
CA ARG A 104 -7.89 0.40 -6.85
C ARG A 104 -6.56 0.57 -7.57
N ASN A 105 -5.58 1.03 -6.79
CA ASN A 105 -4.21 1.13 -7.27
C ASN A 105 -3.66 -0.29 -7.56
N VAL A 106 -2.93 -0.42 -8.67
CA VAL A 106 -2.05 -1.57 -8.91
C VAL A 106 -0.82 -1.37 -8.04
N MET A 107 -0.65 -2.22 -7.02
CA MET A 107 0.46 -2.10 -6.09
C MET A 107 1.74 -2.57 -6.77
N ILE A 108 2.70 -1.65 -6.89
CA ILE A 108 4.05 -1.92 -7.39
C ILE A 108 5.08 -1.39 -6.40
N SER A 109 6.35 -1.78 -6.55
CA SER A 109 7.44 -1.17 -5.80
C SER A 109 7.50 0.35 -6.08
N PRO A 110 7.66 1.21 -5.05
CA PRO A 110 7.91 2.63 -5.29
C PRO A 110 9.23 2.88 -6.02
N ALA A 111 10.14 1.89 -6.03
CA ALA A 111 11.41 1.92 -6.75
C ALA A 111 11.35 1.20 -8.11
N ALA A 112 10.16 0.90 -8.63
CA ALA A 112 10.01 0.29 -9.95
C ALA A 112 10.72 1.12 -11.04
N GLY A 113 11.45 0.43 -11.91
CA GLY A 113 12.34 0.99 -12.92
C GLY A 113 13.68 1.50 -12.39
N ARG A 114 13.91 1.53 -11.07
CA ARG A 114 15.04 2.24 -10.44
C ARG A 114 15.86 1.38 -9.48
N ASP A 115 15.26 0.38 -8.85
CA ASP A 115 15.96 -0.51 -7.92
C ASP A 115 17.04 -1.33 -8.64
N PRO A 116 18.28 -1.39 -8.13
CA PRO A 116 19.31 -2.31 -8.61
C PRO A 116 18.94 -3.80 -8.49
N ALA A 117 18.06 -4.16 -7.54
CA ALA A 117 17.62 -5.54 -7.33
C ALA A 117 16.47 -5.97 -8.25
N GLN A 118 15.97 -5.08 -9.11
CA GLN A 118 14.82 -5.36 -9.99
C GLN A 118 15.10 -6.52 -10.96
N LEU A 119 14.16 -7.46 -11.06
CA LEU A 119 14.16 -8.52 -12.07
C LEU A 119 13.42 -8.09 -13.36
N ALA A 120 12.31 -7.37 -13.23
CA ALA A 120 11.49 -6.90 -14.34
C ALA A 120 10.94 -5.49 -14.09
N ASP A 121 10.92 -4.62 -15.11
CA ASP A 121 10.28 -3.29 -14.98
C ASP A 121 8.78 -3.44 -15.21
N VAL A 122 8.00 -3.25 -14.15
CA VAL A 122 6.55 -3.51 -14.16
C VAL A 122 5.70 -2.29 -14.49
N ARG A 123 6.30 -1.10 -14.66
CA ARG A 123 5.54 0.15 -14.77
C ARG A 123 4.56 0.18 -15.94
N ASP A 124 4.97 -0.32 -17.10
CA ASP A 124 4.11 -0.36 -18.29
C ASP A 124 3.00 -1.40 -18.16
N SER A 125 3.33 -2.57 -17.61
CA SER A 125 2.34 -3.63 -17.32
C SER A 125 1.30 -3.16 -16.29
N ALA A 126 1.73 -2.42 -15.27
CA ALA A 126 0.85 -1.83 -14.27
C ALA A 126 -0.05 -0.74 -14.86
N ASP A 127 0.48 0.11 -15.75
CA ASP A 127 -0.32 1.12 -16.45
C ASP A 127 -1.38 0.46 -17.35
N ALA A 128 -0.99 -0.57 -18.11
CA ALA A 128 -1.90 -1.32 -18.97
C ALA A 128 -3.01 -2.04 -18.19
N LEU A 129 -2.68 -2.62 -17.03
CA LEU A 129 -3.66 -3.23 -16.12
C LEU A 129 -4.65 -2.20 -15.59
N LEU A 130 -4.15 -1.06 -15.10
CA LEU A 130 -5.00 -0.02 -14.53
C LEU A 130 -5.90 0.62 -15.60
N ASP A 131 -5.36 0.90 -16.78
CA ASP A 131 -6.11 1.42 -17.93
C ASP A 131 -7.20 0.44 -18.37
N GLY A 132 -6.86 -0.85 -18.51
CA GLY A 132 -7.83 -1.89 -18.85
C GLY A 132 -8.93 -2.05 -17.78
N TRP A 133 -8.56 -2.02 -16.50
CA TRP A 133 -9.51 -2.08 -15.40
C TRP A 133 -10.46 -0.88 -15.42
N GLN A 134 -9.93 0.34 -15.54
CA GLN A 134 -10.78 1.53 -15.50
C GLN A 134 -11.65 1.68 -16.75
N ARG A 135 -11.20 1.20 -17.92
CA ARG A 135 -11.98 1.26 -19.16
C ARG A 135 -13.16 0.29 -19.14
N ASP A 136 -13.02 -0.87 -18.51
CA ASP A 136 -14.06 -1.89 -18.47
C ASP A 136 -15.09 -1.61 -17.37
N VAL A 137 -16.30 -1.22 -17.78
CA VAL A 137 -17.41 -0.89 -16.88
C VAL A 137 -17.82 -2.09 -16.02
N ARG A 138 -17.69 -3.34 -16.50
CA ARG A 138 -18.02 -4.52 -15.68
C ARG A 138 -17.07 -4.63 -14.51
N LEU A 139 -15.79 -4.28 -14.69
CA LEU A 139 -14.78 -4.32 -13.62
C LEU A 139 -14.96 -3.21 -12.57
N HIS A 140 -15.84 -2.22 -12.80
CA HIS A 140 -16.22 -1.24 -11.76
C HIS A 140 -17.05 -1.89 -10.64
N ARG A 141 -17.63 -3.07 -10.88
CA ARG A 141 -18.36 -3.86 -9.87
C ARG A 141 -17.46 -4.53 -8.84
N LEU A 142 -16.16 -4.62 -9.11
CA LEU A 142 -15.21 -5.13 -8.13
C LEU A 142 -15.30 -4.32 -6.84
N SER A 143 -15.12 -5.00 -5.71
CA SER A 143 -15.18 -4.35 -4.41
C SER A 143 -14.20 -3.16 -4.36
N PRO A 144 -14.59 -2.03 -3.75
CA PRO A 144 -13.64 -0.96 -3.45
C PRO A 144 -12.52 -1.40 -2.51
N LYS A 145 -12.47 -2.65 -2.03
CA LYS A 145 -11.35 -3.23 -1.26
C LYS A 145 -10.46 -4.17 -2.09
N PHE A 146 -10.81 -4.43 -3.36
CA PHE A 146 -10.07 -5.33 -4.23
C PHE A 146 -8.62 -4.85 -4.41
N SER A 147 -7.64 -5.74 -4.25
CA SER A 147 -6.22 -5.40 -4.21
C SER A 147 -5.42 -6.28 -5.17
N LEU A 148 -4.51 -5.67 -5.93
CA LEU A 148 -3.68 -6.36 -6.91
C LEU A 148 -2.21 -5.96 -6.73
N LEU A 149 -1.31 -6.94 -6.60
CA LEU A 149 0.13 -6.75 -6.57
C LEU A 149 0.78 -7.15 -7.89
N LEU A 150 1.67 -6.29 -8.36
CA LEU A 150 2.62 -6.61 -9.42
C LEU A 150 4.04 -6.27 -8.93
N ASP A 151 4.74 -7.29 -8.44
CA ASP A 151 6.09 -7.23 -7.88
C ASP A 151 7.15 -7.55 -8.94
N GLY A 152 8.01 -6.59 -9.25
CA GLY A 152 9.10 -6.70 -10.23
C GLY A 152 10.38 -7.32 -9.66
N GLY A 153 10.38 -7.77 -8.40
CA GLY A 153 11.55 -8.34 -7.72
C GLY A 153 12.37 -7.33 -6.93
N GLU A 154 11.94 -6.06 -6.86
CA GLU A 154 12.67 -4.99 -6.18
C GLU A 154 12.81 -5.24 -4.66
N ALA A 155 13.86 -4.70 -4.03
CA ALA A 155 14.08 -4.83 -2.59
C ALA A 155 13.11 -4.00 -1.74
N LEU A 156 12.43 -3.03 -2.39
CA LEU A 156 11.45 -2.11 -1.82
C LEU A 156 9.99 -2.45 -2.18
N ALA A 157 9.74 -3.63 -2.75
CA ALA A 157 8.37 -4.11 -2.92
C ALA A 157 7.69 -4.39 -1.57
N ALA A 158 6.35 -4.41 -1.55
CA ALA A 158 5.55 -4.78 -0.37
C ALA A 158 4.79 -6.11 -0.60
N PRO A 159 5.50 -7.24 -0.85
CA PRO A 159 4.89 -8.55 -1.10
C PRO A 159 4.19 -9.16 0.13
N ASP A 160 4.39 -8.60 1.32
CA ASP A 160 3.84 -9.09 2.59
C ASP A 160 2.45 -8.51 2.92
N HIS A 161 1.86 -7.72 2.01
CA HIS A 161 0.46 -7.30 2.08
C HIS A 161 -0.44 -8.35 1.40
N PRO A 162 -1.59 -8.73 1.98
CA PRO A 162 -2.54 -9.59 1.29
C PRO A 162 -3.21 -8.90 0.10
N HIS A 163 -3.26 -9.59 -1.04
CA HIS A 163 -3.87 -9.15 -2.29
C HIS A 163 -4.91 -10.17 -2.76
N ASP A 164 -5.95 -9.71 -3.46
CA ASP A 164 -6.88 -10.61 -4.15
C ASP A 164 -6.16 -11.31 -5.32
N VAL A 165 -5.24 -10.61 -6.00
CA VAL A 165 -4.34 -11.20 -7.00
C VAL A 165 -2.92 -10.71 -6.74
N TRP A 166 -1.95 -11.61 -6.69
CA TRP A 166 -0.54 -11.25 -6.62
C TRP A 166 0.25 -11.86 -7.78
N LEU A 167 1.16 -11.06 -8.31
CA LEU A 167 2.10 -11.42 -9.37
C LEU A 167 3.50 -11.04 -8.92
N ALA A 168 4.45 -11.96 -9.05
CA ALA A 168 5.83 -11.74 -8.60
C ALA A 168 6.84 -12.26 -9.62
N ALA A 169 7.79 -11.41 -10.00
CA ALA A 169 8.81 -11.74 -10.99
C ALA A 169 9.67 -12.93 -10.54
N LEU A 170 9.89 -13.86 -11.47
CA LEU A 170 10.71 -15.04 -11.27
C LEU A 170 12.14 -14.77 -11.74
N PRO A 171 13.17 -15.26 -11.03
CA PRO A 171 14.57 -15.15 -11.45
C PRO A 171 14.91 -16.19 -12.54
N TRP A 172 14.04 -16.30 -13.55
CA TRP A 172 14.20 -17.19 -14.69
C TRP A 172 14.67 -16.41 -15.91
N PRO A 173 15.32 -17.06 -16.88
CA PRO A 173 15.56 -16.46 -18.18
C PRO A 173 14.26 -15.95 -18.80
N ALA A 174 14.28 -14.72 -19.30
CA ALA A 174 13.13 -14.12 -19.95
C ALA A 174 12.76 -14.94 -21.21
N ASP A 175 11.46 -15.07 -21.46
CA ASP A 175 10.98 -15.60 -22.73
C ASP A 175 11.30 -14.61 -23.86
N PRO A 176 11.83 -15.07 -25.02
CA PRO A 176 12.15 -14.19 -26.14
C PRO A 176 10.93 -13.41 -26.66
N THR A 177 9.74 -14.00 -26.55
CA THR A 177 8.48 -13.42 -27.02
C THR A 177 7.79 -12.67 -25.88
N ASP A 178 7.59 -13.31 -24.74
CA ASP A 178 6.71 -12.80 -23.68
C ASP A 178 7.46 -12.04 -22.56
N GLY A 179 8.79 -12.02 -22.58
CA GLY A 179 9.61 -11.31 -21.61
C GLY A 179 9.76 -12.05 -20.28
N PRO A 180 10.07 -11.32 -19.18
CA PRO A 180 10.21 -11.91 -17.85
C PRO A 180 8.97 -12.71 -17.41
N TRP A 181 9.21 -13.75 -16.62
CA TRP A 181 8.14 -14.60 -16.08
C TRP A 181 7.68 -14.09 -14.71
N PHE A 182 6.38 -14.22 -14.44
CA PHE A 182 5.77 -13.86 -13.17
C PHE A 182 4.99 -15.06 -12.62
N ALA A 183 5.30 -15.46 -11.39
CA ALA A 183 4.43 -16.35 -10.62
C ALA A 183 3.12 -15.63 -10.29
N ILE A 184 2.01 -16.36 -10.31
CA ILE A 184 0.70 -15.84 -9.93
C ILE A 184 0.10 -16.64 -8.78
N GLY A 185 -0.59 -15.97 -7.87
CA GLY A 185 -1.51 -16.58 -6.93
C GLY A 185 -2.66 -15.64 -6.55
N LEU A 186 -3.60 -16.17 -5.78
CA LEU A 186 -4.86 -15.51 -5.45
C LEU A 186 -5.02 -15.40 -3.94
N ALA A 187 -5.82 -14.42 -3.52
CA ALA A 187 -6.27 -14.20 -2.14
C ALA A 187 -5.19 -14.45 -1.08
N GLY A 188 -4.07 -13.73 -1.15
CA GLY A 188 -2.97 -13.87 -0.20
C GLY A 188 -1.72 -13.10 -0.60
N CYS A 189 -0.54 -13.67 -0.29
CA CYS A 189 0.76 -13.07 -0.53
C CYS A 189 1.64 -14.09 -1.26
N PRO A 190 2.59 -13.68 -2.13
CA PRO A 190 3.62 -14.60 -2.60
C PRO A 190 4.35 -15.26 -1.43
N PRO A 191 4.82 -16.52 -1.56
CA PRO A 191 5.60 -17.18 -0.51
C PRO A 191 6.91 -16.42 -0.33
N ILE A 192 7.26 -16.04 0.91
CA ILE A 192 8.45 -15.22 1.21
C ILE A 192 9.49 -16.05 1.99
N ALA A 193 10.73 -16.03 1.52
CA ALA A 193 11.85 -16.72 2.17
C ALA A 193 12.02 -16.30 3.63
N GLY A 194 12.06 -17.28 4.53
CA GLY A 194 12.24 -17.07 5.97
C GLY A 194 11.03 -16.46 6.70
N ARG A 195 9.84 -16.42 6.06
CA ARG A 195 8.60 -15.96 6.68
C ARG A 195 7.47 -16.95 6.39
N HIS A 196 6.70 -17.30 7.43
CA HIS A 196 5.47 -18.07 7.23
C HIS A 196 4.40 -17.20 6.56
N SER A 197 3.62 -17.82 5.67
CA SER A 197 2.50 -17.17 5.00
C SER A 197 1.50 -16.66 6.04
N PRO A 198 1.10 -15.37 6.01
CA PRO A 198 0.03 -14.92 6.88
C PRO A 198 -1.25 -15.65 6.45
N VAL A 199 -1.88 -16.38 7.37
CA VAL A 199 -3.24 -16.88 7.15
C VAL A 199 -4.12 -15.68 6.79
N VAL A 200 -4.72 -15.74 5.61
CA VAL A 200 -5.52 -14.65 5.04
C VAL A 200 -6.82 -14.60 5.81
N ASP A 201 -6.89 -13.67 6.76
CA ASP A 201 -8.03 -13.56 7.65
C ASP A 201 -9.01 -12.45 7.22
N THR A 202 -10.26 -12.83 7.40
CA THR A 202 -11.54 -12.37 6.87
C THR A 202 -11.96 -10.96 7.30
N ASP A 203 -12.53 -10.24 6.33
CA ASP A 203 -13.46 -9.10 6.39
C ASP A 203 -13.63 -8.19 7.63
N GLY A 204 -12.62 -7.89 8.44
CA GLY A 204 -12.77 -6.86 9.48
C GLY A 204 -13.93 -7.12 10.45
N GLU A 205 -14.26 -8.40 10.63
CA GLU A 205 -14.98 -8.90 11.80
C GLU A 205 -14.07 -8.84 13.02
N ALA A 206 -14.67 -8.75 14.21
CA ALA A 206 -13.95 -8.56 15.46
C ALA A 206 -13.05 -9.77 15.75
N ARG A 207 -11.73 -9.55 15.76
CA ARG A 207 -10.75 -10.53 16.22
C ARG A 207 -10.67 -10.51 17.74
N ASP A 208 -10.61 -11.68 18.36
CA ASP A 208 -10.17 -11.74 19.74
C ASP A 208 -8.67 -11.40 19.86
N ALA A 209 -8.17 -11.29 21.09
CA ALA A 209 -6.78 -10.96 21.38
C ALA A 209 -5.75 -11.97 20.81
N THR A 210 -6.20 -13.15 20.37
CA THR A 210 -5.37 -14.25 19.87
C THR A 210 -5.40 -14.42 18.35
N GLY A 211 -6.22 -13.63 17.65
CA GLY A 211 -6.34 -13.72 16.20
C GLY A 211 -7.28 -14.83 15.71
N HIS A 212 -8.15 -15.37 16.57
CA HIS A 212 -9.22 -16.27 16.15
C HIS A 212 -10.46 -15.48 15.71
N ILE A 213 -11.13 -15.98 14.66
CA ILE A 213 -12.41 -15.48 14.17
C ILE A 213 -13.49 -15.83 15.20
N ARG A 214 -14.22 -14.84 15.71
CA ARG A 214 -15.46 -15.10 16.44
C ARG A 214 -16.55 -15.47 15.43
N ASP A 215 -16.69 -16.75 15.14
CA ASP A 215 -17.89 -17.27 14.50
C ASP A 215 -19.09 -17.03 15.43
N ARG A 216 -19.96 -16.09 15.07
CA ARG A 216 -21.33 -16.01 15.60
C ARG A 216 -22.32 -16.11 14.46
N SER A 217 -22.30 -17.20 13.70
CA SER A 217 -23.52 -17.86 13.23
C SER A 217 -23.18 -19.09 12.40
N HIS A 218 -23.74 -20.24 12.82
CA HIS A 218 -23.75 -21.58 12.19
C HIS A 218 -22.64 -22.53 12.67
N GLY A 219 -22.95 -23.27 13.74
CA GLY A 219 -22.10 -24.32 14.32
C GLY A 219 -21.85 -25.51 13.41
N SER A 220 -21.03 -25.32 12.37
CA SER A 220 -20.49 -26.38 11.52
C SER A 220 -18.97 -26.35 11.57
N VAL A 221 -18.38 -27.47 11.96
CA VAL A 221 -16.92 -27.67 11.97
C VAL A 221 -16.44 -27.79 10.52
N ARG A 222 -15.58 -26.88 10.08
CA ARG A 222 -14.99 -26.88 8.74
C ARG A 222 -14.10 -28.12 8.56
N THR A 223 -14.43 -28.99 7.60
CA THR A 223 -13.75 -30.28 7.37
C THR A 223 -12.56 -30.22 6.40
N SER A 224 -12.41 -29.12 5.64
CA SER A 224 -11.30 -28.91 4.69
C SER A 224 -10.26 -27.92 5.22
N PRO A 225 -8.96 -28.12 4.91
CA PRO A 225 -7.91 -27.17 5.27
C PRO A 225 -8.19 -25.79 4.64
N PRO A 226 -7.86 -24.68 5.32
CA PRO A 226 -8.03 -23.34 4.76
C PRO A 226 -7.20 -23.16 3.49
N TYR A 227 -7.71 -22.37 2.54
CA TYR A 227 -6.99 -22.03 1.31
C TYR A 227 -5.65 -21.37 1.63
N ASP A 228 -4.57 -21.90 1.05
CA ASP A 228 -3.23 -21.31 1.16
C ASP A 228 -3.07 -20.17 0.15
N GLY A 229 -3.19 -18.93 0.63
CA GLY A 229 -2.99 -17.72 -0.17
C GLY A 229 -1.56 -17.50 -0.68
N SER A 230 -0.60 -18.34 -0.30
CA SER A 230 0.76 -18.37 -0.86
C SER A 230 0.97 -19.43 -1.94
N ARG A 231 -0.06 -20.21 -2.27
CA ARG A 231 -0.01 -21.17 -3.36
C ARG A 231 0.27 -20.47 -4.70
N VAL A 232 1.33 -20.89 -5.37
CA VAL A 232 1.65 -20.50 -6.75
C VAL A 232 0.80 -21.33 -7.70
N LEU A 233 -0.01 -20.68 -8.55
CA LEU A 233 -0.93 -21.34 -9.50
C LEU A 233 -0.34 -21.53 -10.90
N GLY A 234 0.81 -20.92 -11.18
CA GLY A 234 1.51 -21.02 -12.45
C GLY A 234 2.38 -19.80 -12.72
N ALA A 235 2.98 -19.73 -13.90
CA ALA A 235 3.74 -18.58 -14.36
C ALA A 235 3.18 -17.99 -15.67
N VAL A 236 3.14 -16.67 -15.76
CA VAL A 236 2.71 -15.90 -16.93
C VAL A 236 3.83 -14.99 -17.42
N GLY A 237 4.03 -14.91 -18.73
CA GLY A 237 5.00 -13.97 -19.32
C GLY A 237 4.49 -12.53 -19.28
N GLN A 238 5.39 -11.58 -19.02
CA GLN A 238 5.08 -10.17 -18.76
C GLN A 238 4.19 -9.51 -19.82
N ARG A 239 4.44 -9.77 -21.12
CA ARG A 239 3.67 -9.16 -22.21
C ARG A 239 2.21 -9.60 -22.25
N ARG A 240 1.91 -10.83 -21.80
CA ARG A 240 0.56 -11.40 -21.78
C ARG A 240 -0.18 -11.18 -20.47
N LEU A 241 0.56 -10.86 -19.41
CA LEU A 241 0.05 -10.70 -18.05
C LEU A 241 -1.15 -9.73 -17.96
N PRO A 242 -1.13 -8.50 -18.53
CA PRO A 242 -2.28 -7.60 -18.42
C PRO A 242 -3.57 -8.21 -18.97
N ARG A 243 -3.50 -8.85 -20.14
CA ARG A 243 -4.64 -9.51 -20.77
C ARG A 243 -5.17 -10.67 -19.93
N PHE A 244 -4.27 -11.55 -19.44
CA PHE A 244 -4.64 -12.69 -18.62
C PHE A 244 -5.34 -12.25 -17.33
N VAL A 245 -4.77 -11.27 -16.63
CA VAL A 245 -5.30 -10.79 -15.35
C VAL A 245 -6.66 -10.13 -15.52
N LEU A 246 -6.87 -9.30 -16.54
CA LEU A 246 -8.20 -8.74 -16.81
C LEU A 246 -9.22 -9.86 -17.04
N SER A 247 -8.90 -10.88 -17.85
CA SER A 247 -9.76 -12.06 -18.03
C SER A 247 -10.05 -12.82 -16.72
N LEU A 248 -9.07 -12.93 -15.82
CA LEU A 248 -9.24 -13.48 -14.48
C LEU A 248 -10.23 -12.67 -13.64
N LEU A 249 -10.15 -11.34 -13.68
CA LEU A 249 -11.11 -10.48 -12.98
C LEU A 249 -12.54 -10.67 -13.52
N HIS A 250 -12.70 -10.85 -14.84
CA HIS A 250 -14.00 -11.19 -15.42
C HIS A 250 -14.50 -12.55 -14.95
N ALA A 251 -13.63 -13.56 -14.91
CA ALA A 251 -13.98 -14.90 -14.42
C ALA A 251 -14.44 -14.85 -12.96
N PHE A 252 -13.76 -14.08 -12.11
CA PHE A 252 -14.17 -13.86 -10.72
C PHE A 252 -15.56 -13.23 -10.62
N LEU A 253 -15.84 -12.17 -11.38
CA LEU A 253 -17.17 -11.54 -11.37
C LEU A 253 -18.25 -12.49 -11.87
N THR A 254 -17.96 -13.34 -12.86
CA THR A 254 -18.92 -14.36 -13.34
C THR A 254 -19.22 -15.40 -12.27
N CYS A 255 -18.21 -15.82 -11.51
CA CYS A 255 -18.39 -16.70 -10.36
C CYS A 255 -19.19 -16.03 -9.23
N ALA A 256 -18.91 -14.76 -8.94
CA ALA A 256 -19.67 -13.98 -7.96
C ALA A 256 -21.13 -13.79 -8.36
N ASP A 257 -21.41 -13.57 -9.66
CA ASP A 257 -22.77 -13.50 -10.23
C ASP A 257 -23.53 -14.83 -10.10
N ALA A 258 -22.83 -15.97 -10.18
CA ALA A 258 -23.42 -17.29 -9.95
C ALA A 258 -23.84 -17.46 -8.48
N HIS A 259 -22.91 -17.19 -7.54
CA HIS A 259 -23.19 -17.27 -6.11
C HIS A 259 -24.30 -16.31 -5.65
N ALA A 260 -24.37 -15.11 -6.23
CA ALA A 260 -25.43 -14.16 -5.94
C ALA A 260 -26.82 -14.69 -6.34
N ARG A 261 -26.94 -15.43 -7.46
CA ARG A 261 -28.20 -16.07 -7.88
C ARG A 261 -28.63 -17.20 -6.96
N GLU A 262 -27.69 -17.81 -6.25
CA GLU A 262 -27.92 -18.83 -5.23
C GLU A 262 -28.19 -18.24 -3.84
N GLY A 263 -28.32 -16.91 -3.72
CA GLY A 263 -28.58 -16.23 -2.45
C GLY A 263 -27.33 -16.06 -1.56
N ARG A 264 -26.13 -16.29 -2.10
CA ARG A 264 -24.84 -16.17 -1.39
C ARG A 264 -23.96 -15.09 -2.02
N PRO A 265 -24.31 -13.79 -1.95
CA PRO A 265 -23.57 -12.75 -2.65
C PRO A 265 -22.12 -12.64 -2.13
N LEU A 266 -21.15 -12.82 -3.03
CA LEU A 266 -19.72 -12.68 -2.76
C LEU A 266 -19.20 -11.37 -3.35
N THR A 267 -18.41 -10.63 -2.57
CA THR A 267 -17.77 -9.38 -3.05
C THR A 267 -16.23 -9.43 -3.02
N ARG A 268 -15.64 -10.47 -2.42
CA ARG A 268 -14.21 -10.60 -2.18
C ARG A 268 -13.70 -11.96 -2.66
N MET A 269 -12.51 -11.99 -3.26
CA MET A 269 -11.94 -13.24 -3.79
C MET A 269 -11.57 -14.21 -2.66
N HIS A 270 -11.10 -13.71 -1.53
CA HIS A 270 -10.80 -14.58 -0.38
C HIS A 270 -12.04 -15.30 0.17
N ALA A 271 -13.22 -14.67 0.12
CA ALA A 271 -14.45 -15.30 0.60
C ALA A 271 -14.85 -16.46 -0.32
N LEU A 272 -14.71 -16.26 -1.64
CA LEU A 272 -14.88 -17.35 -2.61
C LEU A 272 -13.93 -18.51 -2.33
N LEU A 273 -12.64 -18.25 -2.16
CA LEU A 273 -11.64 -19.32 -2.00
C LEU A 273 -11.64 -19.96 -0.60
N ALA A 274 -12.19 -19.29 0.41
CA ALA A 274 -12.45 -19.88 1.71
C ALA A 274 -13.61 -20.88 1.67
N ASP A 275 -14.66 -20.56 0.89
CA ASP A 275 -15.82 -21.43 0.68
C ASP A 275 -15.50 -22.59 -0.28
N ASP A 276 -14.78 -22.31 -1.37
CA ASP A 276 -14.39 -23.27 -2.40
C ASP A 276 -12.93 -23.06 -2.84
N PRO A 277 -11.98 -23.76 -2.20
CA PRO A 277 -10.57 -23.73 -2.61
C PRO A 277 -10.31 -24.16 -4.07
N ALA A 278 -11.17 -25.02 -4.65
CA ALA A 278 -11.02 -25.49 -6.02
C ALA A 278 -11.39 -24.42 -7.06
N ALA A 279 -12.15 -23.39 -6.65
CA ALA A 279 -12.46 -22.24 -7.49
C ALA A 279 -11.19 -21.51 -7.98
N ALA A 280 -10.07 -21.59 -7.26
CA ALA A 280 -8.81 -20.99 -7.72
C ALA A 280 -8.37 -21.57 -9.08
N ASP A 281 -8.35 -22.89 -9.23
CA ASP A 281 -7.97 -23.56 -10.47
C ASP A 281 -9.01 -23.32 -11.58
N ALA A 282 -10.30 -23.29 -11.23
CA ALA A 282 -11.37 -22.96 -12.17
C ALA A 282 -11.28 -21.53 -12.71
N LEU A 283 -10.92 -20.57 -11.87
CA LEU A 283 -10.70 -19.17 -12.27
C LEU A 283 -9.53 -19.05 -13.23
N ILE A 284 -8.42 -19.74 -12.96
CA ILE A 284 -7.25 -19.78 -13.85
C ILE A 284 -7.61 -20.41 -15.20
N ALA A 285 -8.35 -21.52 -15.21
CA ALA A 285 -8.81 -22.18 -16.43
C ALA A 285 -9.72 -21.26 -17.26
N ALA A 286 -10.70 -20.61 -16.62
CA ALA A 286 -11.60 -19.66 -17.27
C ALA A 286 -10.85 -18.44 -17.84
N ALA A 287 -9.90 -17.89 -17.08
CA ALA A 287 -9.04 -16.81 -17.53
C ALA A 287 -8.17 -17.22 -18.73
N SER A 288 -7.62 -18.44 -18.70
CA SER A 288 -6.80 -18.98 -19.78
C SER A 288 -7.62 -19.16 -21.06
N ALA A 289 -8.82 -19.72 -20.96
CA ALA A 289 -9.73 -19.90 -22.09
C ALA A 289 -10.17 -18.57 -22.71
N ALA A 290 -10.52 -17.57 -21.89
CA ALA A 290 -10.96 -16.26 -22.37
C ALA A 290 -9.81 -15.42 -22.95
N SER A 291 -8.61 -15.53 -22.36
CA SER A 291 -7.45 -14.74 -22.79
C SER A 291 -6.65 -15.41 -23.91
N GLY A 292 -6.74 -16.74 -24.08
CA GLY A 292 -5.83 -17.51 -24.93
C GLY A 292 -4.41 -17.61 -24.37
N VAL A 293 -4.21 -17.35 -23.08
CA VAL A 293 -2.92 -17.40 -22.40
C VAL A 293 -2.88 -18.63 -21.50
N THR A 294 -2.00 -19.58 -21.81
CA THR A 294 -1.76 -20.74 -20.96
C THR A 294 -0.67 -20.41 -19.95
N LEU A 295 -0.93 -20.66 -18.66
CA LEU A 295 0.11 -20.54 -17.65
C LEU A 295 1.13 -21.65 -17.80
N ARG A 296 2.41 -21.30 -17.67
CA ARG A 296 3.48 -22.28 -17.56
C ARG A 296 3.39 -22.95 -16.20
N ASN A 297 3.25 -24.27 -16.20
CA ASN A 297 3.38 -25.10 -15.02
C ASN A 297 4.77 -25.71 -15.02
N ASP A 298 5.56 -25.43 -13.98
CA ASP A 298 6.93 -25.88 -13.84
C ASP A 298 7.11 -26.38 -12.39
N PRO A 299 7.64 -27.59 -12.15
CA PRO A 299 7.83 -28.12 -10.80
C PRO A 299 8.62 -27.18 -9.89
N ALA A 300 9.53 -26.36 -10.44
CA ALA A 300 10.31 -25.39 -9.67
C ALA A 300 9.44 -24.31 -8.98
N LEU A 301 8.21 -24.06 -9.45
CA LEU A 301 7.30 -23.08 -8.84
C LEU A 301 6.84 -23.50 -7.44
N SER A 302 6.72 -24.81 -7.19
CA SER A 302 6.25 -25.34 -5.91
C SER A 302 7.23 -25.06 -4.76
N ALA A 303 8.51 -24.97 -5.08
CA ALA A 303 9.59 -24.67 -4.13
C ALA A 303 10.03 -23.20 -4.18
N TRP A 304 9.54 -22.42 -5.15
CA TRP A 304 9.96 -21.04 -5.31
C TRP A 304 9.46 -20.16 -4.16
N GLN A 305 10.33 -19.28 -3.68
CA GLN A 305 10.00 -18.27 -2.68
C GLN A 305 10.59 -16.93 -3.10
N ARG A 306 9.79 -15.87 -2.92
CA ARG A 306 10.20 -14.49 -3.06
C ARG A 306 11.21 -14.12 -1.98
N HIS A 307 12.34 -13.54 -2.36
CA HIS A 307 13.31 -13.04 -1.39
C HIS A 307 12.67 -11.93 -0.53
N ALA A 308 12.95 -11.91 0.78
CA ALA A 308 12.31 -10.93 1.67
C ALA A 308 12.74 -9.49 1.33
N PRO A 309 11.80 -8.53 1.24
CA PRO A 309 12.14 -7.11 1.11
C PRO A 309 12.83 -6.62 2.39
N SER A 310 13.66 -5.59 2.27
CA SER A 310 14.39 -5.05 3.42
C SER A 310 13.70 -3.81 3.97
N ARG A 311 13.12 -3.94 5.17
CA ARG A 311 12.49 -2.82 5.91
C ARG A 311 13.50 -1.73 6.30
N ALA A 312 14.79 -2.07 6.34
CA ALA A 312 15.87 -1.10 6.54
C ALA A 312 16.01 -0.11 5.37
N LEU A 313 15.32 -0.34 4.26
CA LEU A 313 15.36 0.56 3.09
C LEU A 313 14.20 1.56 3.09
N HIS A 314 13.29 1.50 4.05
CA HIS A 314 12.09 2.34 4.08
C HIS A 314 12.37 3.84 4.32
N ALA A 315 13.57 4.17 4.80
CA ALA A 315 14.08 5.53 4.95
C ALA A 315 15.60 5.55 4.69
N GLY A 316 16.10 6.65 4.12
CA GLY A 316 17.51 6.83 3.79
C GLY A 316 17.76 7.10 2.31
N ILE A 317 19.05 7.22 1.97
CA ILE A 317 19.53 7.38 0.60
C ILE A 317 19.85 6.01 0.02
N ARG A 318 19.41 5.75 -1.21
CA ARG A 318 19.72 4.53 -1.95
C ARG A 318 20.10 4.87 -3.37
N MET A 319 21.18 4.27 -3.87
CA MET A 319 21.57 4.42 -5.27
C MET A 319 20.55 3.74 -6.19
N GLN A 320 20.21 4.42 -7.27
CA GLN A 320 19.45 3.81 -8.36
C GLN A 320 20.37 2.96 -9.23
N ARG A 321 19.79 2.14 -10.11
CA ARG A 321 20.58 1.48 -11.16
C ARG A 321 21.09 2.48 -12.20
N GLN A 322 20.36 3.57 -12.42
CA GLN A 322 20.81 4.64 -13.30
C GLN A 322 22.04 5.31 -12.70
N THR A 323 23.13 5.34 -13.47
CA THR A 323 24.41 5.92 -13.04
C THR A 323 24.24 7.36 -12.58
N GLY A 324 24.79 7.68 -11.41
CA GLY A 324 24.77 9.04 -10.86
C GLY A 324 23.44 9.49 -10.26
N LEU A 325 22.42 8.62 -10.19
CA LEU A 325 21.13 8.92 -9.56
C LEU A 325 20.91 8.12 -8.26
N ALA A 326 20.16 8.73 -7.35
CA ALA A 326 19.77 8.18 -6.07
C ALA A 326 18.28 8.43 -5.80
N MET A 327 17.74 7.62 -4.90
CA MET A 327 16.43 7.78 -4.28
C MET A 327 16.63 8.24 -2.84
N VAL A 328 15.80 9.15 -2.36
CA VAL A 328 15.80 9.61 -0.97
C VAL A 328 14.44 9.28 -0.37
N ALA A 329 14.39 8.22 0.43
CA ALA A 329 13.19 7.77 1.12
C ALA A 329 13.11 8.39 2.52
N VAL A 330 11.92 8.85 2.90
CA VAL A 330 11.66 9.45 4.22
C VAL A 330 10.30 9.02 4.73
N LYS A 331 10.12 9.03 6.05
CA LYS A 331 8.82 8.76 6.67
C LYS A 331 8.32 10.00 7.40
N PRO A 332 7.20 10.60 6.96
CA PRO A 332 6.50 11.59 7.75
C PRO A 332 6.09 10.98 9.10
N ARG A 333 6.12 11.77 10.18
CA ARG A 333 5.80 11.25 11.51
C ARG A 333 4.38 10.68 11.51
N LEU A 334 4.27 9.38 11.78
CA LEU A 334 3.01 8.64 11.78
C LEU A 334 2.22 8.77 10.46
N GLY A 335 2.91 8.98 9.33
CA GLY A 335 2.31 9.07 8.01
C GLY A 335 1.50 10.34 7.74
N ARG A 336 1.62 11.37 8.57
CA ARG A 336 0.96 12.67 8.39
C ARG A 336 1.91 13.69 7.76
N LEU A 337 1.38 14.44 6.80
CA LEU A 337 2.01 15.58 6.15
C LEU A 337 1.15 16.81 6.39
N ALA A 338 1.79 17.92 6.74
CA ALA A 338 1.20 19.23 6.60
C ALA A 338 1.24 19.67 5.12
N PRO A 339 0.34 20.58 4.70
CA PRO A 339 0.39 21.21 3.39
C PRO A 339 1.75 21.85 3.08
N ALA A 340 2.38 22.49 4.07
CA ALA A 340 3.73 23.04 3.95
C ALA A 340 4.78 21.96 3.64
N ASP A 341 4.69 20.78 4.26
CA ASP A 341 5.58 19.65 4.00
C ASP A 341 5.46 19.19 2.53
N LEU A 342 4.22 19.06 2.05
CA LEU A 342 3.96 18.60 0.68
C LEU A 342 4.41 19.64 -0.36
N ARG A 343 4.26 20.94 -0.09
CA ARG A 343 4.83 22.01 -0.93
C ARG A 343 6.37 21.98 -0.93
N ALA A 344 6.99 21.73 0.22
CA ALA A 344 8.44 21.62 0.32
C ALA A 344 8.97 20.39 -0.44
N LEU A 345 8.30 19.24 -0.35
CA LEU A 345 8.57 18.05 -1.15
C LEU A 345 8.48 18.35 -2.66
N ALA A 346 7.42 19.04 -3.09
CA ALA A 346 7.26 19.46 -4.48
C ALA A 346 8.39 20.40 -4.94
N ALA A 347 8.77 21.38 -4.11
CA ALA A 347 9.89 22.26 -4.39
C ALA A 347 11.21 21.50 -4.54
N LEU A 348 11.48 20.51 -3.68
CA LEU A 348 12.69 19.69 -3.79
C LEU A 348 12.75 18.92 -5.13
N CYS A 349 11.62 18.42 -5.62
CA CYS A 349 11.55 17.74 -6.91
C CYS A 349 11.90 18.66 -8.08
N ASP A 350 11.43 19.91 -8.07
CA ASP A 350 11.75 20.88 -9.13
C ASP A 350 13.25 21.24 -9.13
N HIS A 351 13.85 21.46 -7.95
CA HIS A 351 15.26 21.84 -7.84
C HIS A 351 16.22 20.69 -8.15
N ALA A 352 15.86 19.44 -7.84
CA ALA A 352 16.67 18.27 -8.17
C ALA A 352 16.85 18.05 -9.69
N VAL A 353 16.01 18.68 -10.53
CA VAL A 353 16.14 18.68 -12.00
C VAL A 353 17.22 19.65 -12.47
N THR A 354 17.43 20.76 -11.75
CA THR A 354 18.27 21.89 -12.19
C THR A 354 19.76 21.76 -11.86
N GLY A 355 20.20 20.61 -11.37
CA GLY A 355 21.63 20.32 -11.16
C GLY A 355 22.38 20.31 -12.49
N THR A 356 23.15 21.37 -12.73
CA THR A 356 24.15 21.56 -13.79
C THR A 356 24.74 20.26 -14.36
N GLY A 357 24.29 19.90 -15.56
CA GLY A 357 24.76 18.72 -16.30
C GLY A 357 23.80 18.36 -17.44
N THR A 358 24.01 18.96 -18.61
CA THR A 358 23.26 18.77 -19.85
C THR A 358 23.08 17.30 -20.27
N SER A 359 21.84 16.88 -20.49
CA SER A 359 21.37 16.30 -21.77
C SER A 359 19.89 15.90 -21.67
N ALA A 360 19.01 16.81 -22.07
CA ALA A 360 17.65 16.47 -22.44
C ALA A 360 17.68 15.72 -23.78
N ALA A 361 17.66 14.38 -23.74
CA ALA A 361 17.36 13.56 -24.90
C ALA A 361 15.90 13.12 -24.81
N ALA A 362 14.99 14.03 -25.14
CA ALA A 362 13.59 13.70 -25.39
C ALA A 362 13.49 12.98 -26.74
N THR A 363 13.50 11.65 -26.73
CA THR A 363 13.19 10.84 -27.92
C THR A 363 11.71 11.02 -28.25
N ARG A 364 11.42 11.81 -29.28
CA ARG A 364 10.09 11.93 -29.88
C ARG A 364 9.82 10.68 -30.72
N CYS A 365 8.91 9.81 -30.27
CA CYS A 365 8.29 8.81 -31.14
C CYS A 365 7.02 9.42 -31.75
N SER A 366 7.04 9.60 -33.07
CA SER A 366 5.88 9.93 -33.90
C SER A 366 5.07 8.67 -34.21
N GLY A 367 3.75 8.70 -33.99
CA GLY A 367 2.85 7.64 -34.46
C GLY A 367 1.38 7.85 -34.08
N THR A 368 0.59 8.28 -35.07
CA THR A 368 -0.87 8.12 -35.32
C THR A 368 -1.92 8.52 -34.26
N ASP A 369 -3.02 9.11 -34.76
CA ASP A 369 -4.00 9.96 -34.05
C ASP A 369 -4.79 9.35 -32.87
N HIS A 370 -4.64 8.06 -32.58
CA HIS A 370 -5.18 7.43 -31.36
C HIS A 370 -4.17 7.42 -30.19
N ALA A 371 -2.86 7.44 -30.48
CA ALA A 371 -1.83 7.54 -29.46
C ALA A 371 -1.71 8.97 -28.89
N ALA A 372 -2.08 9.99 -29.68
CA ALA A 372 -2.10 11.38 -29.23
C ALA A 372 -3.15 11.63 -28.14
N SER A 373 -4.34 11.03 -28.26
CA SER A 373 -5.41 11.08 -27.24
C SER A 373 -5.00 10.39 -25.94
N ARG A 374 -4.38 9.19 -26.05
CA ARG A 374 -3.84 8.46 -24.89
C ARG A 374 -2.70 9.23 -24.22
N ALA A 375 -1.70 9.69 -24.98
CA ALA A 375 -0.61 10.51 -24.46
C ALA A 375 -1.10 11.80 -23.76
N ALA A 376 -2.14 12.45 -24.29
CA ALA A 376 -2.74 13.64 -23.68
C ALA A 376 -3.59 13.35 -22.43
N SER A 377 -4.18 12.15 -22.32
CA SER A 377 -4.87 11.68 -21.10
C SER A 377 -3.88 11.19 -20.04
N ASP A 378 -2.82 10.48 -20.46
CA ASP A 378 -1.75 9.95 -19.62
C ASP A 378 -0.87 11.07 -19.04
N ALA A 379 -0.64 12.14 -19.81
CA ALA A 379 0.01 13.35 -19.34
C ALA A 379 -0.81 14.08 -18.26
N ARG A 380 -2.15 14.05 -18.37
CA ARG A 380 -3.05 14.67 -17.38
C ARG A 380 -3.17 13.82 -16.12
N HIS A 381 -3.54 12.54 -16.25
CA HIS A 381 -3.91 11.67 -15.13
C HIS A 381 -2.74 10.99 -14.40
N GLY A 382 -1.50 11.18 -14.89
CA GLY A 382 -0.31 10.56 -14.33
C GLY A 382 -0.22 9.07 -14.69
N ALA A 383 0.61 8.75 -15.69
CA ALA A 383 0.98 7.37 -15.98
C ALA A 383 1.82 6.79 -14.83
N VAL A 384 1.69 5.48 -14.58
CA VAL A 384 2.54 4.76 -13.61
C VAL A 384 4.03 4.93 -13.98
N ALA A 385 4.31 4.89 -15.29
CA ALA A 385 5.63 5.06 -15.88
C ALA A 385 6.10 6.53 -16.02
N SER A 386 5.31 7.53 -15.59
CA SER A 386 5.63 8.94 -15.83
C SER A 386 6.95 9.38 -15.18
N ASP A 387 7.86 9.91 -16.00
CA ASP A 387 9.15 10.49 -15.55
C ASP A 387 8.99 11.87 -14.89
N ALA A 388 7.85 12.54 -15.12
CA ALA A 388 7.52 13.80 -14.46
C ALA A 388 7.14 13.60 -12.97
N ALA A 389 6.72 12.38 -12.59
CA ALA A 389 6.31 12.04 -11.24
C ALA A 389 7.52 11.55 -10.41
N ARG A 390 8.19 12.51 -9.77
CA ARG A 390 9.38 12.27 -8.92
C ARG A 390 9.07 12.02 -7.44
N LEU A 391 7.84 12.24 -6.99
CA LEU A 391 7.40 11.82 -5.67
C LEU A 391 6.71 10.46 -5.75
N ARG A 392 7.08 9.55 -4.83
CA ARG A 392 6.48 8.24 -4.67
C ARG A 392 5.94 8.09 -3.26
N ILE A 393 4.64 7.91 -3.12
CA ILE A 393 4.02 7.52 -1.85
C ILE A 393 4.24 6.02 -1.67
N THR A 394 4.67 5.61 -0.48
CA THR A 394 5.05 4.21 -0.22
C THR A 394 4.00 3.44 0.58
N PRO A 395 3.94 2.10 0.45
CA PRO A 395 3.02 1.25 1.23
C PRO A 395 3.24 1.26 2.75
N TRP A 396 4.36 1.79 3.23
CA TRP A 396 4.71 1.89 4.66
C TRP A 396 4.57 3.31 5.21
N HIS A 397 3.67 4.10 4.61
CA HIS A 397 3.35 5.48 5.00
C HIS A 397 4.55 6.44 4.89
N GLY A 398 5.39 6.22 3.88
CA GLY A 398 6.53 7.07 3.56
C GLY A 398 6.34 7.85 2.27
N VAL A 399 7.32 8.70 1.99
CA VAL A 399 7.49 9.44 0.74
C VAL A 399 8.91 9.19 0.25
N MET A 400 9.07 8.99 -1.05
CA MET A 400 10.38 8.82 -1.67
C MET A 400 10.52 9.78 -2.84
N LEU A 401 11.62 10.54 -2.85
CA LEU A 401 12.05 11.31 -4.00
C LEU A 401 12.91 10.40 -4.87
N VAL A 402 12.58 10.30 -6.15
CA VAL A 402 13.36 9.54 -7.14
C VAL A 402 14.06 10.47 -8.10
N ASP A 403 15.07 9.92 -8.79
CA ASP A 403 15.89 10.61 -9.80
C ASP A 403 16.60 11.84 -9.24
N VAL A 404 17.07 11.73 -7.99
CA VAL A 404 17.88 12.75 -7.32
C VAL A 404 19.33 12.56 -7.75
N PRO A 405 20.05 13.59 -8.24
CA PRO A 405 21.48 13.48 -8.49
C PRO A 405 22.20 13.00 -7.23
N ALA A 406 23.05 11.99 -7.34
CA ALA A 406 23.69 11.34 -6.18
C ALA A 406 24.49 12.34 -5.33
N ALA A 407 25.17 13.30 -5.98
CA ALA A 407 25.88 14.38 -5.31
C ALA A 407 24.98 15.30 -4.46
N ALA A 408 23.69 15.41 -4.80
CA ALA A 408 22.71 16.22 -4.08
C ALA A 408 21.95 15.43 -2.99
N ALA A 409 22.05 14.10 -2.96
CA ALA A 409 21.22 13.24 -2.13
C ALA A 409 21.33 13.55 -0.62
N ILE A 410 22.55 13.80 -0.12
CA ILE A 410 22.79 14.18 1.29
C ILE A 410 22.14 15.52 1.62
N ALA A 411 22.29 16.52 0.73
CA ALA A 411 21.69 17.83 0.93
C ALA A 411 20.16 17.78 0.92
N VAL A 412 19.57 16.97 0.02
CA VAL A 412 18.12 16.72 -0.03
C VAL A 412 17.65 16.04 1.25
N GLN A 413 18.32 14.97 1.70
CA GLN A 413 18.01 14.30 2.95
C GLN A 413 18.07 15.26 4.15
N GLY A 414 19.09 16.13 4.22
CA GLY A 414 19.21 17.15 5.26
C GLY A 414 18.11 18.21 5.25
N LYS A 415 17.59 18.58 4.07
CA LYS A 415 16.39 19.44 3.96
C LYS A 415 15.14 18.73 4.49
N LEU A 416 14.96 17.45 4.15
CA LEU A 416 13.82 16.66 4.63
C LEU A 416 13.88 16.42 6.15
N ALA A 417 15.07 16.21 6.71
CA ALA A 417 15.27 16.11 8.16
C ALA A 417 14.85 17.38 8.89
N ARG A 418 15.13 18.57 8.31
CA ARG A 418 14.68 19.86 8.86
C ARG A 418 13.17 20.07 8.81
N LEU A 419 12.45 19.35 7.96
CA LEU A 419 10.98 19.26 7.98
C LEU A 419 10.46 18.30 9.06
N GLY A 420 11.33 17.70 9.88
CA GLY A 420 10.96 16.80 10.97
C GLY A 420 10.59 15.38 10.52
N MET A 421 10.86 15.03 9.25
CA MET A 421 10.65 13.68 8.71
C MET A 421 11.77 12.72 9.17
N ALA A 422 11.41 11.46 9.35
CA ALA A 422 12.36 10.40 9.65
C ALA A 422 13.16 10.04 8.38
N VAL A 423 14.47 10.27 8.42
CA VAL A 423 15.38 10.12 7.27
C VAL A 423 16.34 8.92 7.39
N ALA A 424 16.27 8.18 8.49
CA ALA A 424 17.13 7.03 8.77
C ALA A 424 16.34 5.93 9.50
N THR A 425 16.81 4.69 9.40
CA THR A 425 16.22 3.51 10.05
C THR A 425 16.33 3.53 11.58
N ALA A 426 17.31 4.26 12.11
CA ALA A 426 17.48 4.46 13.54
C ALA A 426 16.40 5.40 14.13
N ASP A 427 15.75 6.22 13.30
CA ASP A 427 14.69 7.11 13.76
C ASP A 427 13.49 6.28 14.28
N PRO A 428 12.99 6.53 15.50
CA PRO A 428 11.82 5.85 16.06
C PRO A 428 10.62 5.78 15.11
N TYR A 429 10.33 6.87 14.40
CA TYR A 429 9.18 6.97 13.52
C TYR A 429 9.37 6.21 12.20
N SER A 430 10.59 5.78 11.88
CA SER A 430 10.83 4.95 10.70
C SER A 430 10.26 3.53 10.86
N ARG A 431 10.22 3.02 12.09
CA ARG A 431 9.74 1.68 12.46
C ARG A 431 8.40 1.68 13.20
N LEU A 432 7.74 2.84 13.28
CA LEU A 432 6.47 3.01 13.97
C LEU A 432 5.36 3.37 12.98
N GLY A 433 4.20 2.74 13.13
CA GLY A 433 3.01 3.05 12.35
C GLY A 433 1.75 3.07 13.22
N CYS A 434 0.74 3.80 12.79
CA CYS A 434 -0.57 3.73 13.41
C CYS A 434 -1.69 4.13 12.44
N CYS A 435 -2.92 3.75 12.77
CA CYS A 435 -4.09 4.22 12.03
C CYS A 435 -4.49 5.64 12.41
N ALA A 436 -5.53 6.18 11.75
CA ALA A 436 -6.05 7.51 12.02
C ALA A 436 -6.36 7.76 13.52
N GLY A 437 -6.87 6.75 14.22
CA GLY A 437 -7.14 6.81 15.66
C GLY A 437 -8.33 7.69 16.04
N ALA A 438 -8.68 7.69 17.32
CA ALA A 438 -9.56 8.71 17.87
C ALA A 438 -8.79 10.05 17.93
N PRO A 439 -9.46 11.21 17.85
CA PRO A 439 -10.89 11.38 17.57
C PRO A 439 -11.25 11.26 16.08
N ALA A 440 -10.26 11.18 15.17
CA ALA A 440 -10.49 11.23 13.71
C ALA A 440 -11.22 10.00 13.12
N CYS A 441 -11.33 8.91 13.88
CA CYS A 441 -12.00 7.69 13.47
C CYS A 441 -12.96 7.24 14.58
N ALA A 442 -14.27 7.30 14.31
CA ALA A 442 -15.31 6.92 15.26
C ALA A 442 -15.28 5.45 15.70
N ARG A 443 -14.54 4.58 14.98
CA ARG A 443 -14.37 3.16 15.35
C ARG A 443 -13.17 2.91 16.26
N SER A 444 -12.33 3.92 16.48
CA SER A 444 -11.12 3.77 17.28
C SER A 444 -11.45 3.82 18.75
N LEU A 445 -10.91 2.88 19.53
CA LEU A 445 -11.08 2.79 20.97
C LEU A 445 -10.06 3.62 21.76
N ALA A 446 -9.02 4.13 21.09
CA ALA A 446 -7.97 4.96 21.69
C ALA A 446 -7.47 6.06 20.74
N ASP A 447 -6.83 7.09 21.29
CA ASP A 447 -5.99 8.01 20.52
C ASP A 447 -4.62 7.37 20.25
N VAL A 448 -4.61 6.49 19.26
CA VAL A 448 -3.39 5.75 18.91
C VAL A 448 -2.27 6.63 18.37
N ARG A 449 -2.53 7.88 18.00
CA ARG A 449 -1.49 8.78 17.49
C ARG A 449 -0.76 9.45 18.65
N ALA A 450 -1.49 9.93 19.65
CA ALA A 450 -0.90 10.39 20.90
C ALA A 450 -0.11 9.26 21.56
N ASP A 451 -0.70 8.06 21.63
CA ASP A 451 -0.04 6.89 22.21
C ASP A 451 1.20 6.46 21.40
N ALA A 452 1.16 6.50 20.06
CA ALA A 452 2.32 6.21 19.23
C ALA A 452 3.47 7.20 19.51
N ALA A 453 3.18 8.49 19.70
CA ALA A 453 4.22 9.45 20.08
C ALA A 453 4.88 9.10 21.43
N ARG A 454 4.14 8.51 22.37
CA ARG A 454 4.69 8.00 23.63
C ARG A 454 5.58 6.78 23.41
N VAL A 455 5.13 5.83 22.59
CA VAL A 455 5.89 4.62 22.19
C VAL A 455 7.18 4.98 21.45
N ALA A 456 7.18 6.05 20.63
CA ALA A 456 8.37 6.51 19.92
C ALA A 456 9.58 6.76 20.85
N ARG A 457 9.34 7.13 22.13
CA ARG A 457 10.40 7.38 23.12
C ARG A 457 11.15 6.10 23.54
N ILE A 458 10.50 4.94 23.47
CA ILE A 458 11.11 3.64 23.85
C ILE A 458 11.59 2.82 22.65
N MET A 459 11.28 3.24 21.43
CA MET A 459 11.73 2.55 20.21
C MET A 459 13.25 2.30 20.13
N PRO A 460 14.14 3.19 20.63
CA PRO A 460 15.59 2.91 20.66
C PRO A 460 15.99 1.73 21.55
N SER A 461 15.18 1.39 22.55
CA SER A 461 15.42 0.27 23.48
C SER A 461 14.93 -1.07 22.93
N LEU A 462 14.13 -1.06 21.85
CA LEU A 462 13.67 -2.27 21.19
C LEU A 462 14.74 -2.84 20.24
N PRO A 463 14.76 -4.17 20.04
CA PRO A 463 15.69 -4.81 19.11
C PRO A 463 15.71 -4.13 17.73
N ALA A 464 16.90 -4.09 17.13
CA ALA A 464 17.07 -3.57 15.78
C ALA A 464 16.17 -4.37 14.81
N GLY A 465 15.35 -3.67 14.03
CA GLY A 465 14.43 -4.28 13.08
C GLY A 465 13.03 -4.60 13.62
N ALA A 466 12.78 -4.49 14.93
CA ALA A 466 11.43 -4.57 15.48
C ALA A 466 10.62 -3.34 15.04
N ASP A 467 9.55 -3.55 14.28
CA ASP A 467 8.57 -2.52 13.96
C ASP A 467 7.33 -2.64 14.85
N VAL A 468 6.78 -1.49 15.23
CA VAL A 468 5.62 -1.41 16.10
C VAL A 468 4.47 -0.76 15.35
N HIS A 469 3.29 -1.36 15.46
CA HIS A 469 2.06 -0.81 14.90
C HIS A 469 1.01 -0.59 15.99
N LEU A 470 0.39 0.59 16.03
CA LEU A 470 -0.77 0.83 16.90
C LEU A 470 -2.06 0.86 16.07
N SER A 471 -2.98 -0.04 16.39
CA SER A 471 -4.31 -0.07 15.78
C SER A 471 -5.39 0.31 16.78
N GLY A 472 -6.27 1.22 16.37
CA GLY A 472 -7.39 1.69 17.19
C GLY A 472 -8.56 0.71 17.28
N CYS A 473 -8.64 -0.27 16.37
CA CYS A 473 -9.67 -1.31 16.37
C CYS A 473 -9.23 -2.53 15.56
N ASP A 474 -10.06 -3.57 15.53
CA ASP A 474 -9.73 -4.87 14.90
C ASP A 474 -9.52 -4.79 13.38
N ARG A 475 -9.90 -3.68 12.73
CA ARG A 475 -9.70 -3.47 11.29
C ARG A 475 -8.24 -3.29 10.88
N GLN A 476 -7.38 -2.85 11.80
CA GLN A 476 -5.93 -2.72 11.58
C GLN A 476 -5.56 -1.97 10.29
N CYS A 477 -6.32 -0.91 9.95
CA CYS A 477 -6.29 -0.25 8.63
C CYS A 477 -4.90 0.20 8.16
N ALA A 478 -4.01 0.50 9.11
CA ALA A 478 -2.68 1.01 8.83
C ALA A 478 -1.61 -0.09 8.77
N ALA A 479 -1.91 -1.31 9.23
CA ALA A 479 -1.01 -2.44 9.14
C ALA A 479 -1.17 -3.07 7.75
N GLY A 480 -0.29 -2.69 6.82
CA GLY A 480 -0.22 -3.31 5.49
C GLY A 480 0.19 -4.79 5.61
N SER A 481 1.15 -5.09 6.46
CA SER A 481 1.58 -6.44 6.75
C SER A 481 1.67 -6.63 8.27
N PRO A 482 1.72 -7.89 8.76
CA PRO A 482 1.89 -8.14 10.18
C PRO A 482 3.19 -7.51 10.70
N PRO A 483 3.14 -6.58 11.67
CA PRO A 483 4.32 -6.01 12.29
C PRO A 483 4.97 -7.01 13.26
N ALA A 484 6.22 -6.76 13.65
CA ALA A 484 6.84 -7.52 14.74
C ALA A 484 6.06 -7.38 16.05
N ILE A 485 5.57 -6.17 16.34
CA ILE A 485 4.72 -5.88 17.51
C ILE A 485 3.48 -5.11 17.06
N LEU A 486 2.29 -5.64 17.34
CA LEU A 486 1.02 -4.96 17.18
C LEU A 486 0.45 -4.60 18.56
N LEU A 487 0.12 -3.33 18.75
CA LEU A 487 -0.65 -2.83 19.88
C LEU A 487 -2.07 -2.56 19.40
N LEU A 488 -3.00 -3.42 19.78
CA LEU A 488 -4.41 -3.34 19.39
C LEU A 488 -5.23 -2.76 20.55
N ALA A 489 -5.79 -1.57 20.35
CA ALA A 489 -6.56 -0.87 21.38
C ALA A 489 -7.79 -1.69 21.79
N ARG A 490 -7.96 -1.86 23.10
CA ARG A 490 -9.16 -2.45 23.73
C ARG A 490 -9.98 -1.40 24.49
N ALA A 491 -9.32 -0.35 24.95
CA ALA A 491 -9.90 0.87 25.49
C ALA A 491 -8.86 2.01 25.42
N ALA A 492 -9.23 3.22 25.80
CA ALA A 492 -8.28 4.33 25.91
C ALA A 492 -7.11 3.94 26.83
N GLY A 493 -5.87 4.02 26.32
CA GLY A 493 -4.66 3.64 27.05
C GLY A 493 -4.48 2.16 27.35
N ARG A 494 -5.34 1.26 26.85
CA ARG A 494 -5.22 -0.21 27.04
C ARG A 494 -5.11 -0.93 25.70
N TYR A 495 -4.12 -1.82 25.61
CA TYR A 495 -3.77 -2.51 24.38
C TYR A 495 -3.57 -4.00 24.61
N THR A 496 -4.13 -4.82 23.71
CA THR A 496 -3.59 -6.16 23.49
C THR A 496 -2.27 -6.01 22.74
N VAL A 497 -1.18 -6.50 23.32
CA VAL A 497 0.13 -6.63 22.70
C VAL A 497 0.20 -7.97 21.99
N VAL A 498 0.50 -7.95 20.69
CA VAL A 498 0.75 -9.15 19.89
C VAL A 498 2.17 -9.07 19.38
N ALA A 499 3.07 -9.87 19.96
CA ALA A 499 4.47 -9.97 19.54
C ALA A 499 4.68 -11.24 18.71
N ARG A 500 5.47 -11.14 17.64
CA ARG A 500 5.80 -12.25 16.75
C ARG A 500 7.29 -12.55 16.84
N GLU A 501 7.66 -13.76 17.23
CA GLU A 501 9.06 -14.20 17.18
C GLU A 501 9.55 -14.31 15.73
N THR A 502 10.74 -13.77 15.47
CA THR A 502 11.43 -13.93 14.19
C THR A 502 12.14 -15.28 14.13
N GLY A 503 11.82 -16.13 13.14
CA GLY A 503 12.67 -17.25 12.72
C GLY A 503 12.15 -18.67 12.96
N SER A 504 11.10 -18.88 13.77
CA SER A 504 10.57 -20.24 14.00
C SER A 504 9.08 -20.19 14.36
N GLY A 505 8.19 -20.55 13.44
CA GLY A 505 6.83 -20.99 13.78
C GLY A 505 5.93 -20.03 14.57
N GLY A 506 6.29 -18.75 14.69
CA GLY A 506 5.43 -17.67 15.19
C GLY A 506 4.78 -17.93 16.54
N THR A 507 5.55 -18.08 17.62
CA THR A 507 4.98 -17.95 18.97
C THR A 507 4.35 -16.57 19.10
N LEU A 508 3.03 -16.52 19.28
CA LEU A 508 2.27 -15.29 19.49
C LEU A 508 2.15 -15.07 20.99
N HIS A 509 2.87 -14.09 21.51
CA HIS A 509 2.64 -13.63 22.88
C HIS A 509 1.52 -12.60 22.86
N THR A 510 0.44 -12.90 23.57
CA THR A 510 -0.73 -12.04 23.66
C THR A 510 -1.02 -11.68 25.10
N GLU A 511 -0.95 -10.39 25.42
CA GLU A 511 -1.21 -9.88 26.76
C GLU A 511 -1.96 -8.54 26.65
N GLU A 512 -2.96 -8.31 27.51
CA GLU A 512 -3.58 -7.00 27.61
C GLU A 512 -2.89 -6.17 28.69
N LEU A 513 -2.39 -5.00 28.31
CA LEU A 513 -1.64 -4.11 29.18
C LEU A 513 -2.14 -2.67 29.07
N ALA A 514 -2.08 -1.96 30.20
CA ALA A 514 -2.08 -0.51 30.16
C ALA A 514 -0.80 -0.03 29.45
N LEU A 515 -0.92 1.01 28.63
CA LEU A 515 0.22 1.55 27.89
C LEU A 515 1.35 1.98 28.84
N ASP A 516 1.02 2.55 29.99
CA ASP A 516 2.02 2.97 30.98
C ASP A 516 2.85 1.78 31.48
N ARG A 517 2.19 0.66 31.78
CA ARG A 517 2.87 -0.58 32.17
C ARG A 517 3.68 -1.19 31.03
N LEU A 518 3.19 -1.10 29.80
CA LEU A 518 3.95 -1.54 28.62
C LEU A 518 5.23 -0.71 28.45
N LEU A 519 5.12 0.61 28.58
CA LEU A 519 6.26 1.53 28.46
C LEU A 519 7.27 1.31 29.60
N GLU A 520 6.82 1.04 30.83
CA GLU A 520 7.69 0.67 31.95
C GLU A 520 8.44 -0.64 31.72
N ARG A 521 7.75 -1.68 31.22
CA ARG A 521 8.37 -2.99 30.94
C ARG A 521 9.41 -2.95 29.82
N LEU A 522 9.21 -2.08 28.85
CA LEU A 522 10.09 -1.92 27.68
C LEU A 522 11.09 -0.78 27.84
N ALA A 523 10.98 0.00 28.93
CA ALA A 523 12.01 0.96 29.29
C ALA A 523 13.31 0.18 29.58
N PRO A 524 14.47 0.72 29.19
CA PRO A 524 15.73 0.09 29.51
C PRO A 524 15.84 -0.04 31.03
N ILE A 525 16.06 -1.25 31.54
CA ILE A 525 16.42 -1.46 32.94
C ILE A 525 17.73 -0.71 33.15
N ASP A 526 17.69 0.37 33.93
CA ASP A 526 18.90 1.10 34.27
C ASP A 526 19.75 0.24 35.20
N HIS A 527 20.78 -0.42 34.64
CA HIS A 527 21.75 -1.18 35.42
C HIS A 527 22.66 -0.28 36.30
N ARG A 528 22.36 1.02 36.44
CA ARG A 528 23.07 1.96 37.33
C ARG A 528 22.32 2.34 38.61
N ALA A 529 21.20 1.72 38.93
CA ALA A 529 20.68 1.81 40.29
C ALA A 529 21.57 0.99 41.24
N PRO A 530 22.15 1.56 42.30
CA PRO A 530 22.91 0.78 43.27
C PRO A 530 21.97 -0.23 43.93
N THR A 531 22.36 -1.51 43.88
CA THR A 531 21.76 -2.57 44.68
C THR A 531 21.80 -2.18 46.16
N PRO A 532 20.69 -2.23 46.92
CA PRO A 532 20.74 -2.09 48.37
C PRO A 532 21.28 -3.40 48.96
N THR A 533 22.60 -3.49 49.04
CA THR A 533 23.32 -4.45 49.88
C THR A 533 24.35 -3.65 50.66
N ASP A 534 23.99 -3.34 51.90
CA ASP A 534 24.79 -3.68 53.10
C ASP A 534 24.28 -2.86 54.29
N LEU A 535 23.17 -3.29 54.88
CA LEU A 535 22.96 -3.09 56.32
C LEU A 535 23.74 -4.20 57.03
N HIS A 536 25.05 -3.99 57.17
CA HIS A 536 25.80 -4.61 58.25
C HIS A 536 25.75 -3.64 59.43
N GLU A 537 24.88 -3.94 60.40
CA GLU A 537 25.01 -3.41 61.76
C GLU A 537 26.35 -3.89 62.35
N PRO A 538 27.15 -3.02 62.97
CA PRO A 538 28.27 -3.45 63.76
C PRO A 538 27.77 -4.03 65.09
N ASN A 539 28.27 -5.20 65.45
CA ASN A 539 28.10 -5.85 66.75
C ASN A 539 28.29 -4.86 67.93
N ALA A 540 27.32 -4.85 68.83
CA ALA A 540 27.52 -4.71 70.27
C ALA A 540 26.67 -5.77 70.97
#